data_AF-A0A7K3XCW8-F1
#
_entry.id   AF-A0A7K3XCW8-F1
#
_cell.length_a   1.000
_cell.length_b   1.000
_cell.length_c   1.000
_cell.angle_alpha   90.00
_cell.angle_beta   90.00
_cell.angle_gamma   90.00
#
_symmetry.space_group_name_H-M   'P 1'
#
loop_
_entity.id
_entity.type
_entity.pdbx_description
1 polymer ?
#
loop_
_entity_poly.entity_id
_entity_poly.type
_entity_poly.pdbx_seq_one_letter_code
_entity_poly.pdbx_strand_id
1 'polypeptide(L)'
;MSNDRTDVLKRIKATFNLEGNKSNNIRLPRDIEFTIVGNDVEMHISSKSVEKNMQDDAAAFEGWALVLKRWGKFDKVILSWDLNNLPDNGHYQRFLFRATNFSKDFNSWFEIKSNCIPYLTALIINESETYYLNSPSNNRDKNIPQGAESILEDKFSKGDWADPLKLKTNADYLNRQLPVGVFKKSVSKLTSIFPRLKSAIDIWGISKNNELLLFELKAHANNKVGIITELYFYYCIMQNVQSGRFKHEKSDPDLDKIAKSKGINAYFLAPKLHLLIDKELVGLLNEKLSPDIEIQYLQFSDYADKLVLKDGFNPLNP
;
A
#
# COMPACT_ATOMS: atom_id res chain seq x y z
N MET A 1 -30.22 9.01 -7.07
CA MET A 1 -29.06 8.10 -7.07
C MET A 1 -28.25 8.23 -5.78
N SER A 2 -28.85 8.01 -4.59
CA SER A 2 -28.11 8.11 -3.29
C SER A 2 -28.43 7.00 -2.29
N ASN A 3 -29.10 5.92 -2.70
CA ASN A 3 -29.55 4.88 -1.78
C ASN A 3 -28.40 3.90 -1.45
N ASP A 4 -27.68 3.45 -2.48
CA ASP A 4 -26.70 2.36 -2.35
C ASP A 4 -25.50 2.72 -1.48
N ARG A 5 -24.95 3.93 -1.58
CA ARG A 5 -23.88 4.39 -0.66
C ARG A 5 -24.31 4.32 0.81
N THR A 6 -25.54 4.75 1.08
CA THR A 6 -26.10 4.74 2.43
C THR A 6 -26.25 3.30 2.91
N ASP A 7 -26.65 2.39 2.03
CA ASP A 7 -26.83 0.97 2.36
C ASP A 7 -25.50 0.24 2.54
N VAL A 8 -24.47 0.52 1.73
CA VAL A 8 -23.08 0.06 1.97
C VAL A 8 -22.62 0.50 3.35
N LEU A 9 -22.79 1.78 3.69
CA LEU A 9 -22.37 2.30 5.00
C LEU A 9 -23.15 1.66 6.16
N LYS A 10 -24.45 1.42 6.00
CA LYS A 10 -25.26 0.70 6.99
C LYS A 10 -24.76 -0.72 7.19
N ARG A 11 -24.46 -1.46 6.12
CA ARG A 11 -23.92 -2.84 6.21
C ARG A 11 -22.60 -2.86 6.96
N ILE A 12 -21.64 -2.01 6.58
CA ILE A 12 -20.34 -1.88 7.27
C ILE A 12 -20.55 -1.60 8.75
N LYS A 13 -21.38 -0.60 9.10
CA LYS A 13 -21.66 -0.24 10.50
C LYS A 13 -22.36 -1.36 11.26
N ALA A 14 -23.29 -2.08 10.64
CA ALA A 14 -24.00 -3.19 11.26
C ALA A 14 -23.02 -4.31 11.64
N THR A 15 -22.20 -4.78 10.70
CA THR A 15 -21.16 -5.79 10.96
C THR A 15 -20.16 -5.31 12.01
N PHE A 16 -19.65 -4.09 11.87
CA PHE A 16 -18.69 -3.49 12.80
C PHE A 16 -19.25 -3.45 14.23
N ASN A 17 -20.52 -3.08 14.39
CA ASN A 17 -21.20 -3.04 15.68
C ASN A 17 -21.51 -4.43 16.26
N LEU A 18 -21.87 -5.39 15.42
CA LEU A 18 -22.15 -6.77 15.83
C LEU A 18 -20.91 -7.45 16.43
N GLU A 19 -19.72 -7.10 15.95
CA GLU A 19 -18.45 -7.61 16.47
C GLU A 19 -17.94 -6.82 17.69
N GLY A 20 -18.81 -6.06 18.37
CA GLY A 20 -18.51 -5.40 19.63
C GLY A 20 -17.82 -4.04 19.52
N ASN A 21 -17.47 -3.60 18.32
CA ASN A 21 -16.90 -2.27 18.10
C ASN A 21 -18.00 -1.20 18.09
N LYS A 22 -17.73 0.04 18.49
CA LYS A 22 -18.69 1.15 18.38
C LYS A 22 -18.02 2.41 17.86
N SER A 23 -18.51 2.93 16.75
CA SER A 23 -18.05 4.22 16.21
C SER A 23 -19.09 4.90 15.34
N ASN A 24 -19.36 6.18 15.64
CA ASN A 24 -20.19 7.03 14.78
C ASN A 24 -19.40 7.64 13.62
N ASN A 25 -18.07 7.49 13.61
CA ASN A 25 -17.16 8.19 12.70
C ASN A 25 -16.76 7.39 11.45
N ILE A 26 -17.40 6.24 11.21
CA ILE A 26 -17.19 5.46 9.98
C ILE A 26 -17.73 6.25 8.79
N ARG A 27 -16.85 6.51 7.82
CA ARG A 27 -17.17 7.25 6.58
C ARG A 27 -16.60 6.49 5.40
N LEU A 28 -17.38 6.44 4.33
CA LEU A 28 -16.91 6.00 3.02
C LEU A 28 -16.19 7.16 2.29
N PRO A 29 -15.30 6.86 1.34
CA PRO A 29 -14.61 7.86 0.53
C PRO A 29 -15.64 8.61 -0.31
N ARG A 30 -15.54 9.94 -0.40
CA ARG A 30 -16.57 10.79 -1.04
C ARG A 30 -16.65 10.59 -2.56
N ASP A 31 -15.49 10.45 -3.20
CA ASP A 31 -15.38 10.43 -4.67
C ASP A 31 -15.35 8.99 -5.23
N ILE A 32 -15.99 8.07 -4.51
CA ILE A 32 -16.27 6.70 -4.95
C ILE A 32 -17.78 6.50 -4.93
N GLU A 33 -18.31 6.06 -6.04
CA GLU A 33 -19.71 5.68 -6.19
C GLU A 33 -19.86 4.18 -5.95
N PHE A 34 -20.98 3.80 -5.34
CA PHE A 34 -21.27 2.41 -5.01
C PHE A 34 -22.62 2.02 -5.60
N THR A 35 -22.67 0.84 -6.22
CA THR A 35 -23.90 0.23 -6.71
C THR A 35 -24.00 -1.18 -6.15
N ILE A 36 -25.12 -1.55 -5.56
CA ILE A 36 -25.34 -2.91 -5.04
C ILE A 36 -26.19 -3.70 -6.03
N VAL A 37 -25.72 -4.89 -6.41
CA VAL A 37 -26.48 -5.84 -7.24
C VAL A 37 -26.50 -7.19 -6.54
N GLY A 38 -27.66 -7.56 -5.99
CA GLY A 38 -27.77 -8.75 -5.14
C GLY A 38 -26.92 -8.60 -3.87
N ASN A 39 -25.92 -9.48 -3.71
CA ASN A 39 -24.93 -9.40 -2.63
C ASN A 39 -23.51 -9.03 -3.12
N ASP A 40 -23.41 -8.53 -4.34
CA ASP A 40 -22.19 -7.94 -4.88
C ASP A 40 -22.24 -6.41 -4.77
N VAL A 41 -21.07 -5.79 -4.74
CA VAL A 41 -20.93 -4.34 -4.75
C VAL A 41 -19.98 -3.91 -5.86
N GLU A 42 -20.45 -3.00 -6.70
CA GLU A 42 -19.61 -2.26 -7.63
C GLU A 42 -19.09 -1.00 -6.95
N MET A 43 -17.78 -0.78 -7.07
CA MET A 43 -17.07 0.41 -6.66
C MET A 43 -16.61 1.15 -7.92
N HIS A 44 -17.24 2.28 -8.22
CA HIS A 44 -16.94 3.10 -9.40
C HIS A 44 -16.07 4.30 -9.03
N ILE A 45 -14.96 4.47 -9.75
CA ILE A 45 -13.96 5.52 -9.52
C ILE A 45 -13.91 6.46 -10.73
N SER A 46 -14.11 7.75 -10.50
CA SER A 46 -14.05 8.74 -11.60
C SER A 46 -12.66 8.84 -12.24
N SER A 47 -12.61 9.33 -13.48
CA SER A 47 -11.36 9.59 -14.22
C SER A 47 -10.40 10.51 -13.45
N LYS A 48 -10.93 11.49 -12.71
CA LYS A 48 -10.13 12.38 -11.87
C LYS A 48 -9.47 11.64 -10.71
N SER A 49 -10.17 10.68 -10.10
CA SER A 49 -9.67 9.96 -8.93
C SER A 49 -8.58 8.94 -9.29
N VAL A 50 -8.67 8.30 -10.45
CA VAL A 50 -7.61 7.36 -10.92
C VAL A 50 -6.30 8.06 -11.29
N GLU A 51 -6.31 9.40 -11.46
CA GLU A 51 -5.12 10.23 -11.69
C GLU A 51 -4.54 10.84 -10.41
N LYS A 52 -5.14 10.62 -9.24
CA LYS A 52 -4.64 11.15 -7.98
C LYS A 52 -3.50 10.30 -7.42
N ASN A 53 -2.82 10.83 -6.40
CA ASN A 53 -1.92 10.03 -5.59
C ASN A 53 -2.72 8.91 -4.90
N MET A 54 -2.16 7.71 -4.78
CA MET A 54 -2.80 6.55 -4.14
C MET A 54 -3.08 6.77 -2.64
N GLN A 55 -2.44 7.78 -2.03
CA GLN A 55 -2.73 8.31 -0.69
C GLN A 55 -4.07 9.06 -0.60
N ASP A 56 -4.61 9.51 -1.73
CA ASP A 56 -5.95 10.10 -1.78
C ASP A 56 -6.99 9.02 -1.50
N ASP A 57 -7.97 9.36 -0.67
CA ASP A 57 -8.93 8.40 -0.14
C ASP A 57 -9.74 7.69 -1.25
N ALA A 58 -10.00 8.38 -2.37
CA ALA A 58 -10.72 7.80 -3.50
C ALA A 58 -9.82 6.96 -4.43
N ALA A 59 -8.50 7.13 -4.38
CA ALA A 59 -7.54 6.38 -5.18
C ALA A 59 -7.04 5.10 -4.46
N ALA A 60 -7.32 4.98 -3.15
CA ALA A 60 -6.99 3.86 -2.26
C ALA A 60 -7.96 2.66 -2.41
N PHE A 61 -8.22 2.24 -3.65
CA PHE A 61 -9.29 1.30 -3.96
C PHE A 61 -9.08 -0.10 -3.35
N GLU A 62 -7.85 -0.58 -3.22
CA GLU A 62 -7.52 -1.89 -2.63
C GLU A 62 -7.93 -1.93 -1.17
N GLY A 63 -7.56 -0.89 -0.41
CA GLY A 63 -7.96 -0.77 0.99
C GLY A 63 -9.48 -0.71 1.14
N TRP A 64 -10.18 0.03 0.29
CA TRP A 64 -11.64 0.08 0.31
C TRP A 64 -12.31 -1.22 -0.15
N ALA A 65 -11.74 -1.92 -1.13
CA ALA A 65 -12.21 -3.23 -1.56
C ALA A 65 -12.13 -4.26 -0.43
N LEU A 66 -11.02 -4.28 0.32
CA LEU A 66 -10.86 -5.12 1.50
C LEU A 66 -11.84 -4.74 2.62
N VAL A 67 -12.10 -3.45 2.83
CA VAL A 67 -13.13 -2.99 3.78
C VAL A 67 -14.53 -3.49 3.37
N LEU A 68 -14.88 -3.39 2.09
CA LEU A 68 -16.15 -3.90 1.57
C LEU A 68 -16.27 -5.41 1.77
N LYS A 69 -15.19 -6.16 1.50
CA LYS A 69 -15.16 -7.61 1.70
C LYS A 69 -15.30 -7.98 3.17
N ARG A 70 -14.49 -7.37 4.04
CA ARG A 70 -14.44 -7.64 5.49
C ARG A 70 -15.72 -7.24 6.21
N TRP A 71 -16.13 -5.98 6.06
CA TRP A 71 -17.20 -5.37 6.86
C TRP A 71 -18.52 -5.28 6.13
N GLY A 72 -18.50 -5.06 4.81
CA GLY A 72 -19.70 -5.09 3.99
C GLY A 72 -20.25 -6.50 3.76
N LYS A 73 -19.42 -7.53 3.97
CA LYS A 73 -19.75 -8.96 3.76
C LYS A 73 -20.32 -9.22 2.36
N PHE A 74 -19.82 -8.50 1.36
CA PHE A 74 -20.19 -8.71 -0.04
C PHE A 74 -19.51 -9.97 -0.58
N ASP A 75 -20.22 -10.68 -1.46
CA ASP A 75 -19.69 -11.90 -2.10
C ASP A 75 -18.59 -11.50 -3.08
N LYS A 76 -18.87 -10.53 -3.95
CA LYS A 76 -17.88 -9.90 -4.82
C LYS A 76 -17.77 -8.38 -4.64
N VAL A 77 -16.57 -7.88 -4.93
CA VAL A 77 -16.27 -6.46 -5.10
C VAL A 77 -15.84 -6.24 -6.55
N ILE A 78 -16.60 -5.42 -7.27
CA ILE A 78 -16.40 -5.16 -8.70
C ILE A 78 -15.81 -3.76 -8.84
N LEU A 79 -14.61 -3.63 -9.41
CA LEU A 79 -14.00 -2.34 -9.70
C LEU A 79 -14.41 -1.87 -11.09
N SER A 80 -14.89 -0.63 -11.19
CA SER A 80 -15.05 0.07 -12.46
C SER A 80 -14.49 1.49 -12.36
N TRP A 81 -14.13 2.07 -13.50
CA TRP A 81 -13.65 3.44 -13.58
C TRP A 81 -13.90 4.05 -14.96
N ASP A 82 -13.96 5.38 -14.99
CA ASP A 82 -14.04 6.12 -16.24
C ASP A 82 -12.70 6.10 -16.98
N LEU A 83 -12.77 6.01 -18.32
CA LEU A 83 -11.59 6.10 -19.17
C LEU A 83 -10.86 7.44 -18.96
N ASN A 84 -9.54 7.35 -18.88
CA ASN A 84 -8.67 8.51 -18.92
C ASN A 84 -8.26 8.84 -20.37
N ASN A 85 -8.30 10.12 -20.73
CA ASN A 85 -7.81 10.65 -22.01
C ASN A 85 -6.27 10.76 -22.07
N LEU A 86 -5.59 10.62 -20.93
CA LEU A 86 -4.12 10.71 -20.81
C LEU A 86 -3.55 9.35 -20.37
N PRO A 87 -3.43 8.37 -21.29
CA PRO A 87 -2.97 7.02 -20.93
C PRO A 87 -1.57 7.04 -20.30
N ASP A 88 -0.68 7.94 -20.72
CA ASP A 88 0.69 8.06 -20.21
C ASP A 88 0.80 8.85 -18.89
N ASN A 89 -0.33 9.25 -18.29
CA ASN A 89 -0.31 9.89 -16.96
C ASN A 89 0.25 8.89 -15.94
N GLY A 90 1.32 9.27 -15.24
CA GLY A 90 2.00 8.33 -14.35
C GLY A 90 1.15 7.84 -13.18
N HIS A 91 0.22 8.65 -12.67
CA HIS A 91 -0.72 8.20 -11.65
C HIS A 91 -1.69 7.17 -12.20
N TYR A 92 -2.17 7.36 -13.43
CA TYR A 92 -3.06 6.42 -14.10
C TYR A 92 -2.34 5.11 -14.43
N GLN A 93 -1.11 5.17 -14.95
CA GLN A 93 -0.27 3.97 -15.16
C GLN A 93 -0.07 3.17 -13.86
N ARG A 94 0.16 3.88 -12.75
CA ARG A 94 0.25 3.25 -11.43
C ARG A 94 -1.08 2.66 -10.97
N PHE A 95 -2.21 3.31 -11.24
CA PHE A 95 -3.53 2.74 -10.99
C PHE A 95 -3.77 1.47 -11.80
N LEU A 96 -3.49 1.45 -13.11
CA LEU A 96 -3.63 0.28 -13.96
C LEU A 96 -2.75 -0.89 -13.48
N PHE A 97 -1.50 -0.61 -13.11
CA PHE A 97 -0.59 -1.60 -12.53
C PHE A 97 -1.18 -2.21 -11.25
N ARG A 98 -1.67 -1.38 -10.34
CA ARG A 98 -2.30 -1.84 -9.10
C ARG A 98 -3.57 -2.65 -9.35
N ALA A 99 -4.48 -2.17 -10.20
CA ALA A 99 -5.71 -2.87 -10.56
C ALA A 99 -5.43 -4.25 -11.19
N THR A 100 -4.42 -4.32 -12.05
CA THR A 100 -3.99 -5.58 -12.69
C THR A 100 -3.49 -6.59 -11.66
N ASN A 101 -2.58 -6.19 -10.78
CA ASN A 101 -2.06 -7.09 -9.75
C ASN A 101 -3.16 -7.49 -8.75
N PHE A 102 -3.95 -6.53 -8.26
CA PHE A 102 -5.00 -6.80 -7.29
C PHE A 102 -6.09 -7.73 -7.85
N SER A 103 -6.48 -7.55 -9.12
CA SER A 103 -7.42 -8.46 -9.77
C SER A 103 -6.85 -9.85 -9.98
N LYS A 104 -5.53 -10.00 -10.14
CA LYS A 104 -4.88 -11.31 -10.23
C LYS A 104 -4.86 -12.01 -8.88
N ASP A 105 -4.41 -11.32 -7.84
CA ASP A 105 -4.19 -11.89 -6.51
C ASP A 105 -5.53 -12.22 -5.81
N PHE A 106 -6.55 -11.37 -5.97
CA PHE A 106 -7.84 -11.51 -5.28
C PHE A 106 -8.99 -11.99 -6.17
N ASN A 107 -8.69 -12.68 -7.28
CA ASN A 107 -9.66 -13.10 -8.31
C ASN A 107 -10.86 -13.93 -7.82
N SER A 108 -10.77 -14.53 -6.63
CA SER A 108 -11.86 -15.30 -6.02
C SER A 108 -13.06 -14.45 -5.57
N TRP A 109 -12.85 -13.15 -5.33
CA TRP A 109 -13.91 -12.24 -4.85
C TRP A 109 -13.78 -10.81 -5.39
N PHE A 110 -12.67 -10.45 -6.03
CA PHE A 110 -12.49 -9.17 -6.67
C PHE A 110 -12.42 -9.33 -8.19
N GLU A 111 -13.13 -8.50 -8.92
CA GLU A 111 -13.12 -8.49 -10.38
C GLU A 111 -13.13 -7.07 -10.94
N ILE A 112 -12.59 -6.92 -12.15
CA ILE A 112 -12.70 -5.68 -12.93
C ILE A 112 -13.92 -5.79 -13.83
N LYS A 113 -14.77 -4.77 -13.84
CA LYS A 113 -15.96 -4.73 -14.68
C LYS A 113 -15.60 -4.88 -16.15
N SER A 114 -16.39 -5.67 -16.88
CA SER A 114 -16.09 -6.10 -18.25
C SER A 114 -15.76 -4.96 -19.23
N ASN A 115 -16.44 -3.82 -19.11
CA ASN A 115 -16.19 -2.64 -19.95
C ASN A 115 -14.87 -1.91 -19.62
N CYS A 116 -14.30 -2.14 -18.45
CA CYS A 116 -13.02 -1.56 -18.03
C CYS A 116 -11.81 -2.46 -18.38
N ILE A 117 -12.03 -3.76 -18.65
CA ILE A 117 -10.94 -4.70 -19.02
C ILE A 117 -10.12 -4.19 -20.22
N PRO A 118 -10.72 -3.67 -21.31
CA PRO A 118 -9.94 -3.14 -22.42
C PRO A 118 -8.99 -1.99 -22.03
N TYR A 119 -9.30 -1.23 -20.96
CA TYR A 119 -8.46 -0.11 -20.53
C TYR A 119 -7.13 -0.56 -19.92
N LEU A 120 -7.04 -1.81 -19.46
CA LEU A 120 -5.79 -2.39 -18.95
C LEU A 120 -4.72 -2.50 -20.05
N THR A 121 -5.11 -2.55 -21.33
CA THR A 121 -4.17 -2.59 -22.46
C THR A 121 -3.32 -1.31 -22.58
N ALA A 122 -3.74 -0.22 -21.93
CA ALA A 122 -2.94 1.00 -21.85
C ALA A 122 -1.78 0.92 -20.85
N LEU A 123 -1.71 -0.12 -20.00
CA LEU A 123 -0.60 -0.31 -19.09
C LEU A 123 0.69 -0.55 -19.88
N ILE A 124 1.67 0.32 -19.71
CA ILE A 124 2.96 0.25 -20.41
C ILE A 124 3.78 -0.96 -19.94
N ILE A 125 3.63 -1.33 -18.66
CA ILE A 125 4.37 -2.41 -18.01
C ILE A 125 3.82 -3.78 -18.46
N ASN A 126 4.61 -4.51 -19.26
CA ASN A 126 4.28 -5.84 -19.80
C ASN A 126 5.33 -6.88 -19.39
N GLU A 127 4.99 -8.17 -19.45
CA GLU A 127 5.79 -9.25 -18.84
C GLU A 127 7.09 -9.56 -19.60
N SER A 128 7.23 -9.12 -20.85
CA SER A 128 8.37 -9.43 -21.71
C SER A 128 9.49 -8.39 -21.68
N GLU A 129 9.27 -7.24 -21.06
CA GLU A 129 10.26 -6.16 -20.96
C GLU A 129 10.86 -6.04 -19.55
N THR A 130 12.08 -5.50 -19.48
CA THR A 130 12.72 -5.05 -18.23
C THR A 130 12.50 -3.55 -18.03
N TYR A 131 12.21 -3.15 -16.80
CA TYR A 131 12.02 -1.76 -16.41
C TYR A 131 13.02 -1.33 -15.34
N TYR A 132 13.20 -0.03 -15.18
CA TYR A 132 14.18 0.53 -14.28
C TYR A 132 13.54 1.29 -13.14
N LEU A 133 14.11 1.15 -11.95
CA LEU A 133 13.81 1.94 -10.77
C LEU A 133 14.88 3.02 -10.59
N ASN A 134 14.46 4.18 -10.11
CA ASN A 134 15.41 5.21 -9.67
C ASN A 134 16.06 4.83 -8.33
N SER A 135 17.33 5.21 -8.16
CA SER A 135 18.09 4.93 -6.94
C SER A 135 17.95 6.06 -5.91
N PRO A 136 18.21 5.76 -4.61
CA PRO A 136 18.37 6.80 -3.59
C PRO A 136 19.39 7.87 -4.01
N SER A 137 19.20 9.12 -3.54
CA SER A 137 20.13 10.22 -3.81
C SER A 137 20.99 10.55 -2.59
N ASN A 138 22.29 10.75 -2.81
CA ASN A 138 23.29 11.00 -1.75
C ASN A 138 23.06 12.30 -0.95
N ASN A 139 22.17 13.19 -1.39
CA ASN A 139 21.87 14.46 -0.72
C ASN A 139 20.75 14.35 0.33
N ARG A 140 20.16 13.17 0.54
CA ARG A 140 18.98 13.01 1.42
C ARG A 140 19.27 13.17 2.90
N ASP A 141 20.49 12.85 3.32
CA ASP A 141 20.92 13.02 4.72
C ASP A 141 21.38 14.44 5.05
N LYS A 142 21.48 15.31 4.05
CA LYS A 142 21.86 16.71 4.24
C LYS A 142 20.68 17.61 4.59
N ASN A 143 19.45 17.14 4.37
CA ASN A 143 18.25 17.91 4.64
C ASN A 143 17.75 17.62 6.04
N ILE A 144 17.42 18.67 6.79
CA ILE A 144 16.78 18.56 8.10
C ILE A 144 15.35 18.02 7.90
N PRO A 145 14.94 16.94 8.57
CA PRO A 145 13.58 16.39 8.47
C PRO A 145 12.52 17.46 8.81
N GLN A 146 11.51 17.58 7.95
CA GLN A 146 10.39 18.51 8.15
C GLN A 146 9.06 17.75 8.09
N GLY A 147 8.24 17.90 9.13
CA GLY A 147 6.96 17.20 9.26
C GLY A 147 7.06 15.92 10.10
N ALA A 148 5.92 15.51 10.68
CA ALA A 148 5.89 14.43 11.65
C ALA A 148 6.39 13.08 11.10
N GLU A 149 5.98 12.69 9.89
CA GLU A 149 6.41 11.44 9.28
C GLU A 149 7.90 11.46 8.92
N SER A 150 8.41 12.55 8.33
CA SER A 150 9.84 12.66 8.02
C SER A 150 10.74 12.60 9.27
N ILE A 151 10.30 13.17 10.40
CA ILE A 151 11.01 13.06 11.69
C ILE A 151 10.99 11.61 12.19
N LEU A 152 9.85 10.92 12.08
CA LEU A 152 9.72 9.53 12.49
C LEU A 152 10.56 8.59 11.61
N GLU A 153 10.60 8.81 10.29
CA GLU A 153 11.48 8.07 9.37
C GLU A 153 12.95 8.17 9.80
N ASP A 154 13.40 9.38 10.15
CA ASP A 154 14.76 9.62 10.63
C ASP A 154 15.04 8.85 11.93
N LYS A 155 14.13 8.95 12.92
CA LYS A 155 14.21 8.23 14.19
C LYS A 155 14.30 6.71 13.99
N PHE A 156 13.41 6.13 13.17
CA PHE A 156 13.33 4.69 12.96
C PHE A 156 14.41 4.12 12.03
N SER A 157 15.00 4.92 11.14
CA SER A 157 16.04 4.41 10.22
C SER A 157 17.47 4.57 10.76
N LYS A 158 17.77 5.71 11.39
CA LYS A 158 19.14 6.02 11.87
C LYS A 158 19.22 6.66 13.26
N GLY A 159 18.10 7.10 13.83
CA GLY A 159 18.07 7.68 15.18
C GLY A 159 17.88 6.63 16.27
N ASP A 160 17.52 7.10 17.46
CA ASP A 160 17.43 6.29 18.70
C ASP A 160 16.36 5.19 18.66
N TRP A 161 15.52 5.16 17.63
CA TRP A 161 14.44 4.19 17.45
C TRP A 161 14.81 3.09 16.45
N ALA A 162 15.96 3.20 15.77
CA ALA A 162 16.42 2.23 14.79
C ALA A 162 16.76 0.89 15.44
N ASP A 163 17.54 0.87 16.52
CA ASP A 163 17.96 -0.38 17.16
C ASP A 163 16.78 -1.18 17.76
N PRO A 164 15.80 -0.57 18.46
CA PRO A 164 14.59 -1.27 18.87
C PRO A 164 13.81 -1.87 17.69
N LEU A 165 13.68 -1.13 16.57
CA LEU A 165 12.99 -1.63 15.39
C LEU A 165 13.75 -2.80 14.73
N LYS A 166 15.08 -2.70 14.61
CA LYS A 166 15.93 -3.78 14.10
C LYS A 166 15.81 -5.03 14.96
N LEU A 167 15.84 -4.88 16.28
CA LEU A 167 15.65 -6.00 17.20
C LEU A 167 14.29 -6.67 17.02
N LYS A 168 13.21 -5.87 16.96
CA LYS A 168 11.83 -6.37 16.81
C LYS A 168 11.60 -7.11 15.49
N THR A 169 12.27 -6.69 14.42
CA THR A 169 12.06 -7.20 13.05
C THR A 169 13.19 -8.10 12.56
N ASN A 170 14.16 -8.41 13.43
CA ASN A 170 15.38 -9.13 13.09
C ASN A 170 16.13 -8.52 11.88
N ALA A 171 16.10 -7.19 11.75
CA ALA A 171 16.79 -6.49 10.68
C ALA A 171 18.32 -6.53 10.89
N ASP A 172 19.05 -6.75 9.80
CA ASP A 172 20.50 -6.53 9.74
C ASP A 172 20.79 -5.03 9.59
N TYR A 173 20.12 -4.39 8.63
CA TYR A 173 20.16 -2.94 8.44
C TYR A 173 18.78 -2.40 8.08
N LEU A 174 18.62 -1.09 8.30
CA LEU A 174 17.46 -0.31 7.89
C LEU A 174 17.94 0.93 7.15
N ASN A 175 17.23 1.29 6.09
CA ASN A 175 17.40 2.46 5.25
C ASN A 175 16.04 3.15 5.10
N ARG A 176 16.03 4.41 4.62
CA ARG A 176 14.79 5.16 4.40
C ARG A 176 14.60 5.60 2.97
N GLN A 177 13.35 5.86 2.60
CA GLN A 177 12.95 6.48 1.33
C GLN A 177 13.44 5.70 0.10
N LEU A 178 13.16 4.39 -0.02
CA LEU A 178 13.50 3.62 -1.23
C LEU A 178 12.64 4.09 -2.41
N PRO A 179 13.18 4.68 -3.47
CA PRO A 179 12.35 5.20 -4.54
C PRO A 179 11.72 4.09 -5.38
N VAL A 180 10.46 4.31 -5.77
CA VAL A 180 9.65 3.33 -6.52
C VAL A 180 9.11 3.91 -7.84
N GLY A 181 9.78 4.93 -8.38
CA GLY A 181 9.49 5.43 -9.71
C GLY A 181 9.92 4.39 -10.75
N VAL A 182 9.02 4.01 -11.65
CA VAL A 182 9.29 3.03 -12.72
C VAL A 182 9.50 3.75 -14.04
N PHE A 183 10.51 3.30 -14.79
CA PHE A 183 10.95 3.89 -16.04
C PHE A 183 11.16 2.85 -17.13
N LYS A 184 10.87 3.23 -18.38
CA LYS A 184 11.18 2.42 -19.57
C LYS A 184 12.63 2.65 -20.00
N LYS A 185 13.42 1.59 -20.18
CA LYS A 185 14.83 1.61 -20.68
C LYS A 185 15.87 2.32 -19.79
N SER A 186 15.61 3.52 -19.26
CA SER A 186 16.54 4.29 -18.41
C SER A 186 15.79 5.30 -17.53
N VAL A 187 16.43 5.81 -16.48
CA VAL A 187 15.81 6.76 -15.53
C VAL A 187 15.90 8.19 -16.09
N SER A 188 14.79 8.70 -16.61
CA SER A 188 14.69 10.08 -17.11
C SER A 188 13.27 10.62 -17.01
N LYS A 189 13.09 11.93 -17.22
CA LYS A 189 11.73 12.51 -17.32
C LYS A 189 10.94 11.90 -18.49
N LEU A 190 11.61 11.68 -19.61
CA LEU A 190 10.98 11.23 -20.86
C LEU A 190 10.51 9.77 -20.79
N THR A 191 11.19 8.96 -19.98
CA THR A 191 10.97 7.51 -19.88
C THR A 191 10.15 7.12 -18.65
N SER A 192 9.67 8.10 -17.88
CA SER A 192 8.91 7.88 -16.65
C SER A 192 7.57 7.24 -16.96
N ILE A 193 7.30 6.07 -16.38
CA ILE A 193 5.99 5.42 -16.44
C ILE A 193 5.17 5.80 -15.20
N PHE A 194 5.78 5.75 -14.01
CA PHE A 194 5.13 6.19 -12.76
C PHE A 194 5.62 7.59 -12.33
N PRO A 195 4.95 8.23 -11.36
CA PRO A 195 5.39 9.54 -10.87
C PRO A 195 6.77 9.46 -10.22
N ARG A 196 7.50 10.59 -10.31
CA ARG A 196 8.90 10.69 -9.87
C ARG A 196 9.01 11.40 -8.51
N LEU A 197 10.21 11.36 -7.95
CA LEU A 197 10.71 12.17 -6.82
C LEU A 197 10.12 11.90 -5.43
N LYS A 198 8.79 11.86 -5.29
CA LYS A 198 8.10 11.73 -3.98
C LYS A 198 7.42 10.37 -3.76
N SER A 199 7.67 9.40 -4.64
CA SER A 199 7.17 8.04 -4.46
C SER A 199 8.31 7.19 -3.93
N ALA A 200 8.24 6.84 -2.64
CA ALA A 200 9.26 6.05 -1.98
C ALA A 200 8.66 5.23 -0.84
N ILE A 201 9.25 4.06 -0.58
CA ILE A 201 8.98 3.27 0.62
C ILE A 201 9.63 3.99 1.80
N ASP A 202 8.86 4.28 2.84
CA ASP A 202 9.31 5.12 3.96
C ASP A 202 10.55 4.55 4.63
N ILE A 203 10.50 3.28 5.04
CA ILE A 203 11.62 2.54 5.61
C ILE A 203 11.70 1.16 4.96
N TRP A 204 12.91 0.68 4.74
CA TRP A 204 13.17 -0.64 4.18
C TRP A 204 14.47 -1.22 4.73
N GLY A 205 14.70 -2.51 4.54
CA GLY A 205 15.94 -3.14 5.00
C GLY A 205 16.03 -4.60 4.60
N ILE A 206 17.05 -5.29 5.09
CA ILE A 206 17.20 -6.74 4.94
C ILE A 206 17.29 -7.36 6.32
N SER A 207 16.54 -8.45 6.54
CA SER A 207 16.62 -9.25 7.76
C SER A 207 17.91 -10.06 7.80
N LYS A 208 18.31 -10.50 8.99
CA LYS A 208 19.45 -11.44 9.14
C LYS A 208 19.21 -12.78 8.44
N ASN A 209 17.95 -13.08 8.08
CA ASN A 209 17.54 -14.26 7.32
C ASN A 209 17.47 -14.01 5.80
N ASN A 210 17.93 -12.85 5.32
CA ASN A 210 17.90 -12.45 3.92
C ASN A 210 16.46 -12.27 3.36
N GLU A 211 15.57 -11.69 4.16
CA GLU A 211 14.23 -11.27 3.73
C GLU A 211 14.20 -9.75 3.56
N LEU A 212 13.42 -9.27 2.60
CA LEU A 212 13.17 -7.85 2.42
C LEU A 212 12.21 -7.35 3.50
N LEU A 213 12.58 -6.29 4.19
CA LEU A 213 11.73 -5.61 5.16
C LEU A 213 11.17 -4.34 4.51
N LEU A 214 9.85 -4.18 4.51
CA LEU A 214 9.16 -2.98 4.01
C LEU A 214 8.30 -2.37 5.11
N PHE A 215 8.34 -1.04 5.27
CA PHE A 215 7.49 -0.35 6.24
C PHE A 215 6.78 0.82 5.59
N GLU A 216 5.47 0.87 5.80
CA GLU A 216 4.66 2.05 5.54
C GLU A 216 4.36 2.73 6.87
N LEU A 217 4.81 3.97 7.03
CA LEU A 217 4.82 4.70 8.29
C LEU A 217 3.69 5.73 8.32
N LYS A 218 2.99 5.84 9.45
CA LYS A 218 2.01 6.90 9.69
C LYS A 218 2.19 7.58 11.05
N ALA A 219 2.04 8.90 11.08
CA ALA A 219 2.06 9.67 12.33
C ALA A 219 0.70 9.65 13.09
N HIS A 220 0.66 10.19 14.32
CA HIS A 220 -0.45 10.11 15.29
C HIS A 220 -1.85 10.61 14.85
N ALA A 221 -2.02 11.13 13.64
CA ALA A 221 -3.31 11.54 13.10
C ALA A 221 -3.59 11.03 11.67
N ASN A 222 -2.65 10.29 11.08
CA ASN A 222 -2.76 9.81 9.71
C ASN A 222 -3.22 8.35 9.68
N ASN A 223 -4.46 8.11 10.08
CA ASN A 223 -5.03 6.76 10.16
C ASN A 223 -5.92 6.43 8.96
N LYS A 224 -5.54 6.85 7.74
CA LYS A 224 -6.34 6.60 6.53
C LYS A 224 -6.26 5.14 6.09
N VAL A 225 -7.30 4.68 5.38
CA VAL A 225 -7.35 3.34 4.77
C VAL A 225 -6.25 3.13 3.72
N GLY A 226 -5.79 4.22 3.09
CA GLY A 226 -4.76 4.21 2.04
C GLY A 226 -3.43 3.58 2.41
N ILE A 227 -3.12 3.42 3.70
CA ILE A 227 -1.91 2.71 4.16
C ILE A 227 -1.81 1.28 3.58
N ILE A 228 -2.96 0.61 3.40
CA ILE A 228 -3.02 -0.72 2.78
C ILE A 228 -2.60 -0.66 1.32
N THR A 229 -3.18 0.29 0.58
CA THR A 229 -2.89 0.51 -0.84
C THR A 229 -1.40 0.82 -1.06
N GLU A 230 -0.81 1.66 -0.20
CA GLU A 230 0.60 2.03 -0.32
C GLU A 230 1.52 0.82 -0.12
N LEU A 231 1.32 0.08 0.97
CA LEU A 231 2.14 -1.09 1.28
C LEU A 231 1.95 -2.22 0.26
N TYR A 232 0.72 -2.46 -0.19
CA TYR A 232 0.44 -3.43 -1.25
C TYR A 232 1.11 -3.06 -2.58
N PHE A 233 1.07 -1.76 -2.95
CA PHE A 233 1.78 -1.29 -4.13
C PHE A 233 3.29 -1.53 -4.02
N TYR A 234 3.90 -1.21 -2.88
CA TYR A 234 5.33 -1.45 -2.66
C TYR A 234 5.71 -2.92 -2.74
N TYR A 235 4.88 -3.78 -2.15
CA TYR A 235 5.00 -5.23 -2.32
C TYR A 235 5.04 -5.63 -3.80
N CYS A 236 4.07 -5.18 -4.61
CA CYS A 236 4.02 -5.49 -6.04
C CYS A 236 5.28 -5.02 -6.79
N ILE A 237 5.79 -3.83 -6.47
CA ILE A 237 7.04 -3.32 -7.07
C ILE A 237 8.22 -4.23 -6.70
N MET A 238 8.36 -4.57 -5.42
CA MET A 238 9.50 -5.35 -4.92
C MET A 238 9.47 -6.81 -5.40
N GLN A 239 8.28 -7.39 -5.60
CA GLN A 239 8.18 -8.69 -6.29
C GLN A 239 8.70 -8.63 -7.72
N ASN A 240 8.46 -7.54 -8.45
CA ASN A 240 9.03 -7.36 -9.78
C ASN A 240 10.56 -7.15 -9.74
N VAL A 241 11.10 -6.64 -8.63
CA VAL A 241 12.56 -6.58 -8.42
C VAL A 241 13.13 -7.98 -8.14
N GLN A 242 12.52 -8.75 -7.25
CA GLN A 242 12.93 -10.13 -6.95
C GLN A 242 12.83 -11.06 -8.17
N SER A 243 11.84 -10.87 -9.05
CA SER A 243 11.74 -11.64 -10.30
C SER A 243 12.68 -11.15 -11.40
N GLY A 244 13.43 -10.07 -11.17
CA GLY A 244 14.39 -9.49 -12.12
C GLY A 244 13.75 -8.67 -13.25
N ARG A 245 12.42 -8.50 -13.25
CA ARG A 245 11.69 -7.66 -14.21
C ARG A 245 11.97 -6.18 -14.01
N PHE A 246 12.12 -5.74 -12.76
CA PHE A 246 12.53 -4.39 -12.40
C PHE A 246 13.95 -4.41 -11.87
N LYS A 247 14.76 -3.43 -12.30
CA LYS A 247 16.16 -3.30 -11.90
C LYS A 247 16.46 -1.87 -11.45
N HIS A 248 17.23 -1.70 -10.39
CA HIS A 248 17.77 -0.38 -10.08
C HIS A 248 18.79 0.01 -11.14
N GLU A 249 18.68 1.21 -11.71
CA GLU A 249 19.59 1.65 -12.78
C GLU A 249 21.04 1.74 -12.29
N LYS A 250 21.24 2.19 -11.05
CA LYS A 250 22.55 2.24 -10.42
C LYS A 250 22.72 1.04 -9.52
N SER A 251 23.86 0.36 -9.67
CA SER A 251 24.30 -0.66 -8.72
C SER A 251 24.61 0.01 -7.38
N ASP A 252 24.11 -0.63 -6.33
CA ASP A 252 24.30 -0.27 -4.94
C ASP A 252 24.24 -1.58 -4.15
N PRO A 253 25.20 -1.86 -3.26
CA PRO A 253 25.27 -3.14 -2.56
C PRO A 253 24.00 -3.50 -1.77
N ASP A 254 23.29 -2.50 -1.22
CA ASP A 254 22.06 -2.75 -0.48
C ASP A 254 20.87 -2.95 -1.42
N LEU A 255 20.82 -2.25 -2.56
CA LEU A 255 19.79 -2.49 -3.59
C LEU A 255 19.95 -3.87 -4.25
N ASP A 256 21.18 -4.34 -4.43
CA ASP A 256 21.47 -5.65 -5.01
C ASP A 256 21.03 -6.81 -4.09
N LYS A 257 20.94 -6.56 -2.76
CA LYS A 257 20.39 -7.54 -1.81
C LYS A 257 18.88 -7.71 -1.94
N ILE A 258 18.15 -6.65 -2.33
CA ILE A 258 16.69 -6.72 -2.54
C ILE A 258 16.36 -7.80 -3.57
N ALA A 259 17.03 -7.77 -4.73
CA ALA A 259 16.80 -8.74 -5.81
C ALA A 259 17.14 -10.18 -5.42
N LYS A 260 17.99 -10.38 -4.39
CA LYS A 260 18.45 -11.69 -3.92
C LYS A 260 17.75 -12.15 -2.63
N SER A 261 16.84 -11.34 -2.10
CA SER A 261 16.10 -11.67 -0.88
C SER A 261 15.11 -12.82 -1.13
N LYS A 262 14.83 -13.61 -0.09
CA LYS A 262 14.05 -14.86 -0.18
C LYS A 262 12.55 -14.71 0.09
N GLY A 263 12.12 -13.51 0.51
CA GLY A 263 10.76 -13.23 0.93
C GLY A 263 10.60 -11.74 1.24
N ILE A 264 9.38 -11.31 1.55
CA ILE A 264 9.05 -9.92 1.87
C ILE A 264 8.23 -9.88 3.17
N ASN A 265 8.81 -9.34 4.24
CA ASN A 265 8.07 -9.01 5.46
C ASN A 265 7.73 -7.53 5.44
N ALA A 266 6.44 -7.23 5.36
CA ALA A 266 5.92 -5.90 5.21
C ALA A 266 5.14 -5.47 6.47
N TYR A 267 5.27 -4.22 6.86
CA TYR A 267 4.75 -3.74 8.13
C TYR A 267 3.99 -2.43 7.95
N PHE A 268 2.78 -2.39 8.48
CA PHE A 268 2.19 -1.12 8.91
C PHE A 268 2.93 -0.67 10.17
N LEU A 269 3.58 0.48 10.13
CA LEU A 269 4.26 1.08 11.29
C LEU A 269 3.49 2.34 11.69
N ALA A 270 2.63 2.24 12.69
CA ALA A 270 1.73 3.34 13.05
C ALA A 270 1.33 3.31 14.52
N PRO A 271 1.05 4.46 15.16
CA PRO A 271 0.48 4.46 16.50
C PRO A 271 -0.92 3.87 16.54
N LYS A 272 -1.66 4.02 15.45
CA LYS A 272 -3.00 3.51 15.29
C LYS A 272 -3.36 3.41 13.81
N LEU A 273 -4.01 2.32 13.42
CA LEU A 273 -4.57 2.16 12.07
C LEU A 273 -5.98 2.76 11.96
N HIS A 274 -6.50 2.86 10.74
CA HIS A 274 -7.91 3.19 10.53
C HIS A 274 -8.78 2.20 11.30
N LEU A 275 -9.91 2.66 11.85
CA LEU A 275 -10.80 1.81 12.66
C LEU A 275 -11.34 0.58 11.92
N LEU A 276 -11.39 0.62 10.59
CA LEU A 276 -11.83 -0.50 9.74
C LEU A 276 -10.69 -1.46 9.37
N ILE A 277 -9.46 -1.20 9.81
CA ILE A 277 -8.32 -2.10 9.59
C ILE A 277 -8.10 -2.89 10.88
N ASP A 278 -8.59 -4.11 10.89
CA ASP A 278 -8.44 -5.06 11.98
C ASP A 278 -7.59 -6.27 11.56
N LYS A 279 -7.38 -7.19 12.51
CA LYS A 279 -6.58 -8.40 12.28
C LYS A 279 -7.15 -9.26 11.16
N GLU A 280 -8.48 -9.37 11.07
CA GLU A 280 -9.14 -10.18 10.05
C GLU A 280 -9.01 -9.56 8.65
N LEU A 281 -9.09 -8.23 8.52
CA LEU A 281 -8.81 -7.54 7.25
C LEU A 281 -7.37 -7.78 6.81
N VAL A 282 -6.40 -7.65 7.72
CA VAL A 282 -4.99 -7.95 7.40
C VAL A 282 -4.81 -9.43 7.06
N GLY A 283 -5.56 -10.32 7.71
CA GLY A 283 -5.63 -11.73 7.34
C GLY A 283 -6.12 -11.95 5.90
N LEU A 284 -7.19 -11.26 5.48
CA LEU A 284 -7.68 -11.30 4.09
C LEU A 284 -6.62 -10.83 3.10
N LEU A 285 -5.89 -9.76 3.45
CA LEU A 285 -4.79 -9.24 2.64
C LEU A 285 -3.68 -10.30 2.50
N ASN A 286 -3.29 -10.97 3.58
CA ASN A 286 -2.24 -12.00 3.58
C ASN A 286 -2.64 -13.32 2.89
N GLU A 287 -3.92 -13.70 2.88
CA GLU A 287 -4.40 -15.00 2.35
C GLU A 287 -3.97 -15.26 0.90
N LYS A 288 -3.84 -14.19 0.10
CA LYS A 288 -3.53 -14.28 -1.33
C LYS A 288 -2.12 -13.85 -1.68
N LEU A 289 -1.34 -13.38 -0.72
CA LEU A 289 0.08 -13.14 -0.93
C LEU A 289 0.81 -14.49 -0.97
N SER A 290 1.93 -14.56 -1.69
CA SER A 290 2.74 -15.78 -1.69
C SER A 290 3.18 -16.13 -0.25
N PRO A 291 3.35 -17.41 0.11
CA PRO A 291 3.70 -17.85 1.47
C PRO A 291 4.99 -17.23 2.02
N ASP A 292 5.85 -16.70 1.15
CA ASP A 292 7.07 -15.99 1.52
C ASP A 292 6.83 -14.49 1.83
N ILE A 293 5.57 -14.09 1.97
CA ILE A 293 5.16 -12.71 2.29
C ILE A 293 4.21 -12.67 3.48
N GLU A 294 4.53 -11.78 4.41
CA GLU A 294 3.69 -11.49 5.55
C GLU A 294 3.53 -9.98 5.75
N ILE A 295 2.28 -9.50 5.75
CA ILE A 295 1.94 -8.13 6.19
C ILE A 295 1.52 -8.17 7.65
N GLN A 296 2.20 -7.38 8.47
CA GLN A 296 1.98 -7.29 9.91
C GLN A 296 1.70 -5.85 10.35
N TYR A 297 1.22 -5.68 11.59
CA TYR A 297 1.06 -4.38 12.21
C TYR A 297 1.99 -4.25 13.41
N LEU A 298 2.95 -3.32 13.31
CA LEU A 298 3.76 -2.86 14.44
C LEU A 298 3.22 -1.54 14.96
N GLN A 299 2.63 -1.60 16.16
CA GLN A 299 2.17 -0.42 16.86
C GLN A 299 3.32 0.20 17.64
N PHE A 300 3.47 1.52 17.50
CA PHE A 300 4.39 2.28 18.32
C PHE A 300 3.68 3.32 19.19
N SER A 301 4.26 3.63 20.33
CA SER A 301 3.89 4.79 21.13
C SER A 301 5.15 5.49 21.63
N ASP A 302 5.09 6.79 21.78
CA ASP A 302 6.20 7.67 22.13
C ASP A 302 6.02 8.36 23.49
N TYR A 303 5.37 7.67 24.43
CA TYR A 303 5.12 8.18 25.77
C TYR A 303 6.42 8.57 26.47
N ALA A 304 6.53 9.84 26.87
CA ALA A 304 7.72 10.42 27.50
C ALA A 304 9.02 10.19 26.68
N ASP A 305 8.93 10.34 25.35
CA ASP A 305 10.03 10.15 24.38
C ASP A 305 10.65 8.75 24.34
N LYS A 306 10.03 7.77 25.01
CA LYS A 306 10.44 6.38 24.95
C LYS A 306 9.61 5.61 23.94
N LEU A 307 10.29 4.99 22.99
CA LEU A 307 9.66 4.09 22.04
C LEU A 307 9.22 2.80 22.74
N VAL A 308 7.94 2.47 22.59
CA VAL A 308 7.42 1.12 22.83
C VAL A 308 6.95 0.55 21.50
N LEU A 309 7.47 -0.61 21.11
CA LEU A 309 7.03 -1.37 19.93
C LEU A 309 6.29 -2.63 20.38
N LYS A 310 5.12 -2.88 19.78
CA LYS A 310 4.34 -4.09 20.04
C LYS A 310 3.61 -4.55 18.78
N ASP A 311 3.25 -5.84 18.77
CA ASP A 311 2.38 -6.37 17.72
C ASP A 311 0.99 -5.78 17.90
N GLY A 312 0.53 -5.02 16.91
CA GLY A 312 -0.59 -4.10 17.08
C GLY A 312 -1.97 -4.75 17.11
N PHE A 313 -2.07 -6.04 16.82
CA PHE A 313 -3.30 -6.83 16.97
C PHE A 313 -3.24 -7.82 18.16
N ASN A 314 -2.28 -7.66 19.07
CA ASN A 314 -2.17 -8.55 20.23
C ASN A 314 -3.36 -8.33 21.19
N PRO A 315 -4.21 -9.35 21.44
CA PRO A 315 -5.44 -9.22 22.24
C PRO A 315 -5.22 -8.88 23.72
N LEU A 316 -3.98 -8.91 24.21
CA LEU A 316 -3.64 -8.60 25.60
C LEU A 316 -3.54 -7.10 25.91
N ASN A 317 -3.82 -6.20 24.96
CA ASN A 317 -3.74 -4.76 25.17
C ASN A 317 -5.05 -4.07 24.73
N PRO A 318 -5.90 -3.61 25.68
CA PRO A 318 -7.15 -2.92 25.40
C PRO A 318 -6.96 -1.53 24.74
#